data_AF-Q84HE9-F1
#
_entry.id   AF-Q84HE9-F1
#
_cell.length_a   1.000
_cell.length_b   1.000
_cell.length_c   1.000
_cell.angle_alpha   90.00
_cell.angle_beta   90.00
_cell.angle_gamma   90.00
#
_symmetry.space_group_name_H-M   'P 1'
#
loop_
_entity.id
_entity.type
_entity.pdbx_description
1 polymer ?
#
loop_
_entity_poly.entity_id
_entity_poly.type
_entity_poly.pdbx_seq_one_letter_code
_entity_poly.pdbx_strand_id
1 'polypeptide(L)'
;MNTNTLQNINVGVDTGKTQLDIYIRPLDIYFNVTNDEKGIKQAIRTITKYHPERIVIEATGRLEMPFILACENANLPYVIANPLHIKKFSGALGNKAKNDRL
;
A
#
# COMPACT_ATOMS: atom_id res chain seq x y z
N MET A 1 25.24 11.89 -4.81
CA MET A 1 25.27 12.02 -3.34
C MET A 1 24.70 10.73 -2.78
N ASN A 2 25.51 9.84 -2.22
CA ASN A 2 25.03 8.61 -1.59
C ASN A 2 24.69 8.91 -0.14
N THR A 3 23.47 9.41 0.10
CA THR A 3 22.91 9.43 1.45
C THR A 3 22.52 8.01 1.81
N ASN A 4 23.37 7.34 2.59
CA ASN A 4 23.08 6.05 3.20
C ASN A 4 22.04 6.26 4.31
N THR A 5 20.83 6.69 3.92
CA THR A 5 19.68 6.74 4.81
C THR A 5 19.26 5.30 5.03
N LEU A 6 19.26 4.85 6.28
CA LEU A 6 18.52 3.67 6.72
C LEU A 6 17.05 3.91 6.34
N GLN A 7 16.66 3.48 5.15
CA GLN A 7 15.30 3.67 4.66
C GLN A 7 14.43 2.58 5.26
N ASN A 8 13.48 3.00 6.08
CA ASN A 8 12.54 2.10 6.72
C ASN A 8 11.69 1.38 5.66
N ILE A 9 11.33 0.13 5.95
CA ILE A 9 10.47 -0.66 5.05
C ILE A 9 9.06 -0.08 5.10
N ASN A 10 8.59 0.44 3.97
CA ASN A 10 7.27 1.02 3.83
C ASN A 10 6.52 0.31 2.70
N VAL A 11 5.26 -0.03 2.94
CA VAL A 11 4.41 -0.70 1.97
C VAL A 11 3.32 0.27 1.52
N GLY A 12 3.18 0.46 0.21
CA GLY A 12 2.03 1.11 -0.40
C GLY A 12 1.05 0.04 -0.90
N VAL A 13 -0.24 0.24 -0.65
CA VAL A 13 -1.32 -0.62 -1.13
C VAL A 13 -2.34 0.23 -1.85
N ASP A 14 -2.53 -0.05 -3.13
CA ASP A 14 -3.65 0.49 -3.91
C ASP A 14 -4.77 -0.55 -3.99
N THR A 15 -5.99 -0.08 -3.76
CA THR A 15 -7.17 -0.94 -3.61
C THR A 15 -8.05 -0.84 -4.84
N GLY A 16 -8.00 -1.86 -5.68
CA GLY A 16 -8.96 -2.10 -6.74
C GLY A 16 -10.16 -2.92 -6.25
N LYS A 17 -11.21 -2.97 -7.07
CA LYS A 17 -12.41 -3.77 -6.79
C LYS A 17 -12.11 -5.27 -6.70
N THR A 18 -11.16 -5.76 -7.50
CA THR A 18 -10.86 -7.19 -7.63
C THR A 18 -9.41 -7.53 -7.29
N GLN A 19 -8.54 -6.53 -7.17
CA GLN A 19 -7.11 -6.69 -6.97
C GLN A 19 -6.60 -5.69 -5.94
N LEU A 20 -5.53 -6.05 -5.23
CA LEU A 20 -4.72 -5.16 -4.42
C LEU A 20 -3.33 -5.09 -5.07
N ASP A 21 -2.89 -3.88 -5.37
CA ASP A 21 -1.57 -3.61 -5.92
C ASP A 21 -0.65 -3.18 -4.78
N ILE A 22 0.45 -3.90 -4.59
CA ILE A 22 1.30 -3.77 -3.40
C ILE A 22 2.72 -3.46 -3.83
N TYR A 23 3.29 -2.42 -3.22
CA TYR A 23 4.64 -1.97 -3.49
C TYR A 23 5.43 -1.83 -2.18
N ILE A 24 6.60 -2.47 -2.09
CA ILE A 24 7.46 -2.45 -0.91
C ILE A 24 8.72 -1.64 -1.19
N ARG A 25 8.85 -0.50 -0.49
CA ARG A 25 10.03 0.35 -0.50
C ARG A 25 10.93 0.07 0.69
N PRO A 26 12.26 0.22 0.55
CA PRO A 26 12.99 0.58 -0.66
C PRO A 26 13.36 -0.63 -1.53
N LEU A 27 12.77 -1.81 -1.26
CA LEU A 27 13.15 -3.08 -1.89
C LEU A 27 12.77 -3.20 -3.38
N ASP A 28 11.98 -2.25 -3.89
CA ASP A 28 11.47 -2.24 -5.26
C ASP A 28 10.68 -3.51 -5.63
N ILE A 29 10.02 -4.10 -4.63
CA ILE A 29 9.19 -5.28 -4.81
C ILE A 29 7.77 -4.81 -5.10
N TYR A 30 7.28 -5.18 -6.28
CA TYR A 30 5.89 -4.99 -6.68
C TYR A 30 5.22 -6.34 -6.88
N PHE A 31 4.00 -6.50 -6.39
CA PHE A 31 3.15 -7.64 -6.69
C PHE A 31 1.68 -7.28 -6.53
N ASN A 32 0.82 -8.07 -7.17
CA ASN A 32 -0.62 -7.96 -7.00
C ASN A 32 -1.20 -9.25 -6.39
N VAL A 33 -2.34 -9.10 -5.73
CA VAL A 33 -3.16 -10.21 -5.23
C VAL A 33 -4.62 -9.92 -5.50
N THR A 34 -5.47 -10.94 -5.48
CA THR A 34 -6.92 -10.74 -5.50
C THR A 34 -7.39 -9.98 -4.25
N ASN A 35 -8.35 -9.06 -4.41
CA ASN A 35 -9.03 -8.41 -3.28
C ASN A 35 -10.13 -9.34 -2.72
N ASP A 36 -9.71 -10.52 -2.28
CA ASP A 36 -10.51 -11.51 -1.58
C ASP A 36 -9.71 -12.10 -0.41
N GLU A 37 -10.35 -12.92 0.41
CA GLU A 37 -9.73 -13.49 1.61
C GLU A 37 -8.42 -14.25 1.31
N LYS A 38 -8.37 -14.97 0.18
CA LYS A 38 -7.19 -15.77 -0.20
C LYS A 38 -6.03 -14.86 -0.60
N GLY A 39 -6.29 -13.88 -1.45
CA GLY A 39 -5.29 -12.91 -1.90
C GLY A 39 -4.79 -12.04 -0.75
N ILE A 40 -5.68 -11.56 0.12
CA ILE A 40 -5.30 -10.80 1.31
C ILE A 40 -4.40 -11.63 2.23
N LYS A 41 -4.74 -12.90 2.49
CA LYS A 41 -3.90 -13.77 3.31
C LYS A 41 -2.51 -14.00 2.70
N GLN A 42 -2.43 -14.10 1.37
CA GLN A 42 -1.16 -14.16 0.66
C GLN A 42 -0.37 -12.86 0.81
N ALA A 43 -1.01 -11.69 0.65
CA ALA A 43 -0.38 -10.40 0.82
C ALA A 43 0.21 -10.23 2.22
N ILE A 44 -0.56 -10.52 3.27
CA ILE A 44 -0.11 -10.43 4.67
C ILE A 44 1.13 -11.32 4.88
N ARG A 45 1.08 -12.58 4.43
CA ARG A 45 2.22 -13.52 4.54
C ARG A 45 3.47 -13.01 3.83
N THR A 46 3.32 -12.34 2.69
CA THR A 46 4.45 -11.77 1.96
C THR A 46 4.99 -10.55 2.68
N ILE A 47 4.12 -9.61 3.08
CA ILE A 47 4.48 -8.36 3.74
C ILE A 47 5.19 -8.60 5.07
N THR A 48 4.68 -9.52 5.91
CA THR A 48 5.24 -9.78 7.25
C THR A 48 6.72 -10.18 7.21
N LYS A 49 7.18 -10.85 6.15
CA LYS A 49 8.59 -11.27 6.00
C LYS A 49 9.57 -10.10 5.95
N TYR A 50 9.09 -8.93 5.57
CA TYR A 50 9.90 -7.73 5.39
C TYR A 50 9.83 -6.77 6.58
N HIS A 51 9.07 -7.10 7.64
CA HIS A 51 8.94 -6.29 8.85
C HIS A 51 8.70 -4.80 8.56
N PRO A 52 7.59 -4.45 7.89
CA PRO A 52 7.31 -3.07 7.54
C PRO A 52 7.14 -2.20 8.78
N GLU A 53 7.67 -0.98 8.73
CA GLU A 53 7.35 0.04 9.74
C GLU A 53 5.94 0.59 9.53
N ARG A 54 5.47 0.61 8.28
CA ARG A 54 4.13 1.09 7.94
C ARG A 54 3.63 0.51 6.63
N ILE A 55 2.33 0.23 6.63
CA ILE A 55 1.54 -0.09 5.45
C ILE A 55 0.58 1.08 5.21
N VAL A 56 0.64 1.72 4.05
CA VAL A 56 -0.22 2.83 3.67
C VAL A 56 -1.21 2.34 2.62
N ILE A 57 -2.49 2.52 2.89
CA ILE A 57 -3.58 2.15 1.96
C ILE A 57 -4.49 3.35 1.71
N GLU A 58 -4.87 3.60 0.46
CA GLU A 58 -5.83 4.65 0.13
C GLU A 58 -7.27 4.19 0.48
N ALA A 59 -8.06 5.08 1.09
CA ALA A 59 -9.46 4.78 1.38
C ALA A 59 -10.31 4.76 0.09
N THR A 60 -10.84 3.61 -0.30
CA THR A 60 -11.60 3.45 -1.56
C THR A 60 -12.97 2.85 -1.28
N GLY A 61 -13.87 3.66 -0.72
CA GLY A 61 -15.28 3.30 -0.59
C GLY A 61 -15.52 2.01 0.21
N ARG A 62 -14.64 1.69 1.17
CA ARG A 62 -14.63 0.48 2.03
C ARG A 62 -14.07 -0.79 1.38
N LEU A 63 -13.58 -0.74 0.14
CA LEU A 63 -12.93 -1.91 -0.49
C LEU A 63 -11.64 -2.32 0.23
N GLU A 64 -11.04 -1.39 0.97
CA GLU A 64 -9.81 -1.55 1.75
C GLU A 64 -10.04 -2.28 3.09
N MET A 65 -11.29 -2.30 3.59
CA MET A 65 -11.62 -2.78 4.93
C MET A 65 -11.21 -4.23 5.19
N PRO A 66 -11.44 -5.20 4.27
CA PRO A 66 -11.00 -6.57 4.49
C PRO A 66 -9.48 -6.69 4.67
N PHE A 67 -8.70 -5.92 3.91
CA PHE A 67 -7.25 -5.88 4.04
C PHE A 67 -6.82 -5.24 5.37
N ILE A 68 -7.44 -4.12 5.76
CA ILE A 68 -7.18 -3.46 7.05
C ILE A 68 -7.44 -4.38 8.22
N LEU A 69 -8.57 -5.10 8.23
CA LEU A 69 -8.88 -6.07 9.28
C LEU A 69 -7.84 -7.20 9.33
N ALA A 70 -7.33 -7.64 8.19
CA ALA A 70 -6.27 -8.63 8.14
C ALA A 70 -4.93 -8.08 8.66
N CYS A 71 -4.59 -6.82 8.39
CA CYS A 71 -3.44 -6.14 8.99
C CYS A 71 -3.56 -6.04 10.51
N GLU A 72 -4.71 -5.61 11.02
CA GLU A 72 -5.00 -5.53 12.46
C GLU A 72 -4.84 -6.90 13.14
N ASN A 73 -5.46 -7.94 12.58
CA ASN A 73 -5.34 -9.32 13.09
C ASN A 73 -3.91 -9.87 13.06
N ALA A 74 -3.09 -9.40 12.11
CA ALA A 74 -1.68 -9.75 12.00
C ALA A 74 -0.76 -8.83 12.81
N ASN A 75 -1.33 -7.87 13.55
CA ASN A 75 -0.63 -6.86 14.34
C ASN A 75 0.39 -6.06 13.51
N LEU A 76 0.05 -5.80 12.24
CA LEU A 76 0.88 -5.03 11.31
C LEU A 76 0.53 -3.53 11.39
N PRO A 77 1.53 -2.63 11.37
CA PRO A 77 1.28 -1.20 11.41
C PRO A 77 0.68 -0.70 10.09
N TYR A 78 -0.50 -0.09 10.14
CA TYR A 78 -1.15 0.47 8.95
C TYR A 78 -1.63 1.91 9.13
N VAL A 79 -1.81 2.60 8.01
CA VAL A 79 -2.39 3.94 7.91
C VAL A 79 -3.37 3.97 6.74
N ILE A 80 -4.60 4.40 7.02
CA ILE A 80 -5.59 4.68 5.99
C ILE A 80 -5.40 6.13 5.52
N ALA A 81 -4.92 6.30 4.30
CA ALA A 81 -4.65 7.59 3.70
C ALA A 81 -5.92 8.18 3.07
N ASN A 82 -6.13 9.49 3.26
CA ASN A 82 -7.24 10.21 2.66
C ASN A 82 -6.98 10.45 1.14
N PRO A 83 -7.85 9.93 0.25
CA PRO A 83 -7.73 10.11 -1.21
C PRO A 83 -7.56 11.57 -1.65
N LEU A 84 -8.25 12.50 -0.97
CA LEU A 84 -8.19 13.93 -1.28
C LEU A 84 -6.79 14.49 -1.04
N HIS A 85 -6.12 14.03 0.02
CA HIS A 85 -4.77 14.49 0.34
C HIS A 85 -3.75 13.90 -0.63
N ILE A 86 -3.90 12.62 -0.98
CA ILE A 86 -3.05 11.94 -1.96
C ILE A 86 -3.14 12.66 -3.32
N LYS A 87 -4.36 12.94 -3.79
CA LYS A 87 -4.59 13.65 -5.07
C LYS A 87 -4.05 15.09 -5.05
N LYS A 88 -4.26 15.84 -3.97
CA LYS A 88 -3.72 17.20 -3.83
C LYS A 88 -2.20 17.20 -3.82
N PHE A 89 -1.57 16.25 -3.13
CA PHE A 89 -0.12 16.12 -3.08
C PHE A 89 0.45 15.77 -4.47
N SER A 90 -0.14 14.79 -5.15
CA SER A 90 0.25 14.42 -6.52
C SER A 90 0.11 15.61 -7.49
N GLY A 91 -1.00 16.36 -7.40
CA GLY A 91 -1.21 17.57 -8.17
C GLY A 91 -0.19 18.68 -7.88
N ALA A 92 0.22 18.86 -6.63
CA ALA A 92 1.26 19.82 -6.24
C ALA A 92 2.65 19.43 -6.80
N LEU A 93 2.91 18.13 -6.96
CA LEU A 93 4.11 17.61 -7.61
C LEU A 93 4.07 17.72 -9.14
N GLY A 94 3.01 18.27 -9.73
CA GLY A 94 2.84 18.37 -11.19
C GLY A 94 2.31 17.09 -11.85
N ASN A 95 2.08 16.03 -11.07
CA ASN A 95 1.46 14.80 -11.54
C ASN A 95 -0.06 15.01 -11.59
N LYS A 96 -0.55 15.67 -12.64
CA LYS A 96 -1.97 15.61 -13.00
C LYS A 96 -2.25 14.18 -13.47
N ALA A 97 -2.69 13.33 -12.55
CA ALA A 97 -3.09 11.95 -12.84
C ALA A 97 -4.26 11.93 -13.83
N LYS A 98 -3.92 11.94 -15.12
CA LYS A 98 -4.73 11.49 -16.25
C LYS A 98 -3.99 10.29 -16.86
N ASN A 99 -3.88 9.18 -16.12
CA ASN A 99 -3.81 7.80 -16.61
C ASN A 99 -3.25 6.85 -15.54
N ASP A 100 -3.77 5.63 -15.59
CA ASP A 100 -3.84 4.58 -14.56
C ASP A 100 -2.54 3.82 -14.27
N ARG A 101 -1.35 4.38 -14.53
CA ARG A 101 -0.09 3.73 -14.12
C ARG A 101 0.96 4.77 -13.76
N LEU A 102 1.32 4.81 -12.48
CA LEU A 102 2.62 5.28 -12.01
C LEU A 102 3.63 4.14 -12.10
#